data_AF-A0A975Y4K2-F1
#
_entry.id   AF-A0A975Y4K2-F1
#
_cell.length_a   1.000
_cell.length_b   1.000
_cell.length_c   1.000
_cell.angle_alpha   90.00
_cell.angle_beta   90.00
_cell.angle_gamma   90.00
#
_symmetry.space_group_name_H-M   'P 1'
#
loop_
_entity.id
_entity.type
_entity.pdbx_description
1 polymer ?
#
loop_
_entity_poly.entity_id
_entity_poly.type
_entity_poly.pdbx_seq_one_letter_code
_entity_poly.pdbx_strand_id
1 'polypeptide(L)'
;MIKFNPNSLPEAIASPIPQTLPPNLETAVRQKMAQQLEINPRLIKVTKSQRTTWQDCLPNNLGEIRSQPCKAVSRQGWSVTMSSPSENWVYYITNNGFITLDAPASLNKTILASLSKQLSLKPKQITIVAAQLTKGLPPCPINAACKVKPILGWRILVKNQEKPIFLGLNGQPLNYGNLISFLPRNVNTMSWDMGLKVLQDVVSRHHILTANLKVESIKSTKWNWCRSSGEGPTRPEMGICPDVEQTGWQMIVNSGANRYYYYIPTTAIPDQRFSPLPDGVQSLPTSIAAAIKKDAAKRAQVSLDQINLHQVEPKFFDNCLNIDNQKLHCRQFVQAGWQVQAIGGNVSSTNPTGVMASWTYHVNLTGNDIRFAKSGVYSPVP
;
A
#
# COMPACT_ATOMS: atom_id res chain seq x y z
N MET A 1 -59.89 -28.45 3.44
CA MET A 1 -59.04 -29.44 2.73
C MET A 1 -58.69 -28.88 1.37
N ILE A 2 -57.47 -28.37 1.21
CA ILE A 2 -57.00 -27.69 0.00
C ILE A 2 -56.19 -28.70 -0.81
N LYS A 3 -56.58 -28.93 -2.06
CA LYS A 3 -55.91 -29.84 -3.00
C LYS A 3 -54.62 -29.22 -3.53
N PHE A 4 -53.53 -29.98 -3.49
CA PHE A 4 -52.26 -29.67 -4.13
C PHE A 4 -52.38 -29.75 -5.66
N ASN A 5 -51.85 -28.75 -6.36
CA ASN A 5 -51.56 -28.80 -7.79
C ASN A 5 -50.03 -28.76 -7.98
N PRO A 6 -49.38 -29.83 -8.48
CA PRO A 6 -47.94 -29.85 -8.70
C PRO A 6 -47.66 -29.64 -10.19
N ASN A 7 -47.46 -28.39 -10.63
CA ASN A 7 -46.76 -28.07 -11.88
C ASN A 7 -46.55 -26.56 -12.02
N SER A 8 -45.39 -26.09 -11.54
CA SER A 8 -44.67 -24.97 -12.14
C SER A 8 -43.27 -24.90 -11.51
N LEU A 9 -42.33 -25.61 -12.14
CA LEU A 9 -40.91 -25.31 -12.02
C LEU A 9 -40.69 -23.85 -12.43
N PRO A 10 -39.96 -23.01 -11.67
CA PRO A 10 -39.48 -21.76 -12.21
C PRO A 10 -38.48 -22.09 -13.32
N GLU A 11 -38.77 -21.59 -14.52
CA GLU A 11 -37.93 -21.65 -15.70
C GLU A 11 -36.48 -21.29 -15.35
N ALA A 12 -35.57 -22.17 -15.74
CA ALA A 12 -34.16 -21.89 -15.75
C ALA A 12 -33.91 -20.63 -16.58
N ILE A 13 -33.38 -19.59 -15.94
CA ILE A 13 -32.95 -18.36 -16.60
C ILE A 13 -31.90 -18.75 -17.62
N ALA A 14 -32.26 -18.66 -18.90
CA ALA A 14 -31.42 -18.97 -20.03
C ALA A 14 -30.08 -18.22 -19.92
N SER A 15 -28.96 -18.96 -20.04
CA SER A 15 -27.63 -18.39 -20.20
C SER A 15 -27.62 -17.42 -21.41
N PRO A 16 -27.18 -16.16 -21.25
CA PRO A 16 -27.19 -15.22 -22.37
C PRO A 16 -26.18 -15.66 -23.43
N ILE A 17 -26.59 -15.53 -24.70
CA ILE A 17 -25.77 -15.72 -25.91
C ILE A 17 -24.35 -15.15 -25.68
N PRO A 18 -23.27 -15.88 -26.02
CA PRO A 18 -21.90 -15.34 -25.92
C PRO A 18 -21.81 -14.07 -26.76
N GLN A 19 -21.87 -12.92 -26.12
CA GLN A 19 -21.69 -11.66 -26.83
C GLN A 19 -20.21 -11.52 -27.14
N THR A 20 -19.88 -11.35 -28.41
CA THR A 20 -18.53 -11.06 -28.87
C THR A 20 -18.16 -9.63 -28.51
N LEU A 21 -16.93 -9.42 -28.05
CA LEU A 21 -16.40 -8.08 -27.76
C LEU A 21 -16.44 -7.24 -29.06
N PRO A 22 -17.02 -6.03 -29.05
CA PRO A 22 -17.01 -5.16 -30.23
C PRO A 22 -15.59 -4.92 -30.77
N PRO A 23 -15.36 -5.01 -32.10
CA PRO A 23 -14.02 -4.93 -32.69
C PRO A 23 -13.24 -3.65 -32.36
N ASN A 24 -13.95 -2.52 -32.21
CA ASN A 24 -13.36 -1.25 -31.79
C ASN A 24 -12.81 -1.32 -30.34
N LEU A 25 -13.54 -1.94 -29.42
CA LEU A 25 -13.08 -2.13 -28.04
C LEU A 25 -11.92 -3.12 -27.96
N GLU A 26 -11.97 -4.18 -28.76
CA GLU A 26 -10.87 -5.14 -28.88
C GLU A 26 -9.57 -4.46 -29.36
N THR A 27 -9.67 -3.62 -30.39
CA THR A 27 -8.53 -2.87 -30.92
C THR A 27 -7.96 -1.91 -29.88
N ALA A 28 -8.84 -1.19 -29.17
CA ALA A 28 -8.43 -0.23 -28.15
C ALA A 28 -7.75 -0.91 -26.94
N VAL A 29 -8.28 -2.03 -26.42
CA VAL A 29 -7.64 -2.75 -25.30
C VAL A 29 -6.32 -3.36 -25.71
N ARG A 30 -6.22 -3.88 -26.94
CA ARG A 30 -4.98 -4.42 -27.50
C ARG A 30 -3.90 -3.36 -27.62
N GLN A 31 -4.25 -2.16 -28.10
CA GLN A 31 -3.33 -1.02 -28.18
C GLN A 31 -2.88 -0.55 -26.79
N LYS A 32 -3.81 -0.43 -25.83
CA LYS A 32 -3.50 -0.04 -24.46
C LYS A 32 -2.54 -1.01 -23.79
N MET A 33 -2.80 -2.32 -23.90
CA MET A 33 -1.93 -3.35 -23.37
C MET A 33 -0.55 -3.35 -24.04
N ALA A 34 -0.50 -3.20 -25.37
CA ALA A 34 0.76 -3.10 -26.10
C ALA A 34 1.62 -1.93 -25.62
N GLN A 35 1.01 -0.76 -25.40
CA GLN A 35 1.70 0.41 -24.87
C GLN A 35 2.18 0.20 -23.42
N GLN A 36 1.35 -0.42 -22.57
CA GLN A 36 1.71 -0.70 -21.18
C GLN A 36 2.89 -1.68 -21.06
N LEU A 37 2.91 -2.72 -21.91
CA LEU A 37 3.91 -3.78 -21.89
C LEU A 37 5.10 -3.56 -22.83
N GLU A 38 5.04 -2.52 -23.68
CA GLU A 38 6.06 -2.25 -24.70
C GLU A 38 6.30 -3.45 -25.64
N ILE A 39 5.21 -4.11 -26.05
CA ILE A 39 5.23 -5.25 -26.97
C ILE A 39 4.42 -4.96 -28.23
N ASN A 40 4.68 -5.72 -29.29
CA ASN A 40 3.93 -5.60 -30.54
C ASN A 40 2.45 -6.00 -30.32
N PRO A 41 1.47 -5.14 -30.69
CA PRO A 41 0.04 -5.45 -30.59
C PRO A 41 -0.39 -6.76 -31.26
N ARG A 42 0.32 -7.21 -32.30
CA ARG A 42 0.03 -8.46 -33.01
C ARG A 42 0.29 -9.72 -32.17
N LEU A 43 1.11 -9.62 -31.13
CA LEU A 43 1.40 -10.71 -30.20
C LEU A 43 0.32 -10.87 -29.11
N ILE A 44 -0.62 -9.93 -29.06
CA ILE A 44 -1.69 -9.90 -28.06
C ILE A 44 -2.96 -10.47 -28.70
N LYS A 45 -3.60 -11.42 -28.02
CA LYS A 45 -4.87 -12.03 -28.45
C LYS A 45 -5.92 -11.91 -27.36
N VAL A 46 -7.17 -11.67 -27.74
CA VAL A 46 -8.31 -11.87 -26.83
C VAL A 46 -8.53 -13.38 -26.68
N THR A 47 -8.55 -13.89 -25.46
CA THR A 47 -8.83 -15.31 -25.19
C THR A 47 -10.20 -15.53 -24.57
N LYS A 48 -10.70 -14.52 -23.84
CA LYS A 48 -12.04 -14.54 -23.26
C LYS A 48 -12.60 -13.13 -23.20
N SER A 49 -13.90 -12.99 -23.45
CA SER A 49 -14.63 -11.77 -23.16
C SER A 49 -16.00 -12.13 -22.59
N GLN A 50 -16.46 -11.34 -21.62
CA GLN A 50 -17.80 -11.52 -21.03
C GLN A 50 -18.35 -10.15 -20.63
N ARG A 51 -19.65 -9.93 -20.86
CA ARG A 51 -20.34 -8.78 -20.27
C ARG A 51 -20.40 -8.93 -18.76
N THR A 52 -20.28 -7.82 -18.06
CA THR A 52 -20.36 -7.77 -16.61
C THR A 52 -20.73 -6.36 -16.17
N THR A 53 -21.16 -6.26 -14.92
CA THR A 53 -21.53 -5.02 -14.27
C THR A 53 -20.70 -4.89 -13.00
N TRP A 54 -20.15 -3.71 -12.76
CA TRP A 54 -19.33 -3.46 -11.57
C TRP A 54 -19.81 -2.22 -10.84
N GLN A 55 -19.55 -2.19 -9.54
CA GLN A 55 -19.68 -0.99 -8.75
C GLN A 55 -18.28 -0.41 -8.54
N ASP A 56 -18.05 0.79 -9.06
CA ASP A 56 -16.77 1.48 -8.95
C ASP A 56 -16.93 2.99 -9.07
N CYS A 57 -15.98 3.71 -8.52
CA CYS A 57 -15.81 5.14 -8.70
C CYS A 57 -14.68 5.40 -9.66
N LEU A 58 -14.99 5.15 -10.92
CA LEU A 58 -14.10 5.60 -11.97
C LEU A 58 -14.02 7.12 -11.94
N PRO A 59 -12.81 7.67 -12.17
CA PRO A 59 -12.67 9.10 -12.38
C PRO A 59 -13.59 9.57 -13.50
N ASN A 60 -14.03 10.81 -13.42
CA ASN A 60 -14.78 11.46 -14.50
C ASN A 60 -13.91 11.55 -15.78
N ASN A 61 -14.45 12.12 -16.85
CA ASN A 61 -13.73 12.30 -18.12
C ASN A 61 -12.47 13.21 -18.00
N LEU A 62 -12.27 13.87 -16.85
CA LEU A 62 -11.10 14.69 -16.51
C LEU A 62 -10.09 13.94 -15.63
N GLY A 63 -10.33 12.67 -15.28
CA GLY A 63 -9.44 11.92 -14.40
C GLY A 63 -9.70 12.12 -12.89
N GLU A 64 -10.77 12.82 -12.50
CA GLU A 64 -11.02 13.19 -11.10
C GLU A 64 -12.08 12.30 -10.42
N ILE A 65 -11.84 11.94 -9.16
CA ILE A 65 -12.85 11.33 -8.27
C ILE A 65 -13.42 12.45 -7.39
N ARG A 66 -14.65 12.89 -7.69
CA ARG A 66 -15.22 14.16 -7.20
C ARG A 66 -15.55 14.22 -5.69
N SER A 67 -15.59 13.09 -4.97
CA SER A 67 -15.94 13.05 -3.55
C SER A 67 -15.54 11.71 -2.96
N GLN A 68 -14.77 11.67 -1.87
CA GLN A 68 -14.44 10.43 -1.16
C GLN A 68 -14.99 10.45 0.28
N PRO A 69 -15.61 9.35 0.76
CA PRO A 69 -15.88 8.11 0.03
C PRO A 69 -16.90 8.37 -1.10
N CYS A 70 -16.61 7.84 -2.28
CA CYS A 70 -17.44 8.05 -3.44
C CYS A 70 -18.57 7.02 -3.44
N LYS A 71 -19.78 7.41 -3.84
CA LYS A 71 -20.88 6.46 -3.94
C LYS A 71 -20.65 5.56 -5.17
N ALA A 72 -20.36 4.29 -4.95
CA ALA A 72 -20.12 3.35 -6.04
C ALA A 72 -21.32 3.32 -7.00
N VAL A 73 -21.07 3.50 -8.29
CA VAL A 73 -22.11 3.49 -9.33
C VAL A 73 -22.00 2.20 -10.12
N SER A 74 -23.15 1.56 -10.35
CA SER A 74 -23.25 0.39 -11.22
C SER A 74 -22.93 0.79 -12.66
N ARG A 75 -21.89 0.19 -13.24
CA ARG A 75 -21.46 0.44 -14.63
C ARG A 75 -21.43 -0.88 -15.39
N GLN A 76 -22.04 -0.88 -16.56
CA GLN A 76 -21.99 -2.01 -17.48
C GLN A 76 -20.76 -1.93 -18.38
N GLY A 77 -20.25 -3.10 -18.76
CA GLY A 77 -19.16 -3.23 -19.72
C GLY A 77 -18.70 -4.67 -19.92
N TRP A 78 -17.43 -4.82 -20.23
CA TRP A 78 -16.74 -6.08 -20.54
C TRP A 78 -15.59 -6.38 -19.58
N SER A 79 -15.49 -7.64 -19.18
CA SER A 79 -14.26 -8.24 -18.64
C SER A 79 -13.59 -9.01 -19.77
N VAL A 80 -12.37 -8.63 -20.13
CA VAL A 80 -11.63 -9.17 -21.27
C VAL A 80 -10.33 -9.77 -20.78
N THR A 81 -10.12 -11.06 -21.03
CA THR A 81 -8.84 -11.72 -20.83
C THR A 81 -8.04 -11.68 -22.13
N MET A 82 -6.86 -11.07 -22.06
CA MET A 82 -5.90 -10.97 -23.13
C MET A 82 -4.73 -11.90 -22.84
N SER A 83 -4.24 -12.64 -23.83
CA SER A 83 -2.98 -13.38 -23.73
C SER A 83 -1.86 -12.63 -24.44
N SER A 84 -0.71 -12.51 -23.79
CA SER A 84 0.59 -12.27 -24.42
C SER A 84 1.41 -13.58 -24.42
N PRO A 85 2.57 -13.65 -25.09
CA PRO A 85 3.40 -14.86 -25.09
C PRO A 85 3.79 -15.38 -23.69
N SER A 86 3.80 -14.52 -22.68
CA SER A 86 4.25 -14.85 -21.33
C SER A 86 3.12 -14.93 -20.30
N GLU A 87 1.98 -14.24 -20.50
CA GLU A 87 1.01 -14.00 -19.43
C GLU A 87 -0.43 -13.78 -19.93
N ASN A 88 -1.39 -13.94 -19.01
CA ASN A 88 -2.77 -13.54 -19.21
C ASN A 88 -3.07 -12.27 -18.41
N TRP A 89 -3.79 -11.34 -19.03
CA TRP A 89 -4.11 -10.03 -18.50
C TRP A 89 -5.60 -9.83 -18.53
N VAL A 90 -6.17 -9.37 -17.43
CA VAL A 90 -7.60 -9.11 -17.32
C VAL A 90 -7.80 -7.60 -17.38
N TYR A 91 -8.56 -7.15 -18.37
CA TYR A 91 -8.97 -5.76 -18.51
C TYR A 91 -10.46 -5.62 -18.30
N TYR A 92 -10.84 -4.49 -17.73
CA TYR A 92 -12.22 -4.04 -17.73
C TYR A 92 -12.41 -2.89 -18.69
N ILE A 93 -13.49 -2.96 -19.45
CA ILE A 93 -13.84 -1.98 -20.47
C ILE A 93 -15.27 -1.56 -20.23
N THR A 94 -15.49 -0.30 -19.90
CA THR A 94 -16.83 0.26 -19.75
C THR A 94 -17.50 0.49 -21.12
N ASN A 95 -18.83 0.58 -21.14
CA ASN A 95 -19.56 0.90 -22.37
C ASN A 95 -19.18 2.26 -23.00
N ASN A 96 -18.67 3.22 -22.21
CA ASN A 96 -18.16 4.50 -22.69
C ASN A 96 -16.66 4.46 -23.07
N GLY A 97 -16.05 3.27 -23.16
CA GLY A 97 -14.69 3.09 -23.68
C GLY A 97 -13.56 3.32 -22.68
N PHE A 98 -13.84 3.56 -21.39
CA PHE A 98 -12.81 3.54 -20.37
C PHE A 98 -12.29 2.12 -20.18
N ILE A 99 -10.99 1.93 -20.42
CA ILE A 99 -10.29 0.65 -20.29
C ILE A 99 -9.35 0.73 -19.09
N THR A 100 -9.37 -0.26 -18.20
CA THR A 100 -8.41 -0.36 -17.10
C THR A 100 -7.96 -1.81 -16.92
N LEU A 101 -6.71 -1.97 -16.49
CA LEU A 101 -6.21 -3.26 -16.04
C LEU A 101 -6.95 -3.65 -14.75
N ASP A 102 -7.19 -4.94 -14.56
CA ASP A 102 -7.44 -5.57 -13.26
C ASP A 102 -6.17 -6.28 -12.83
N ALA A 103 -5.27 -5.54 -12.18
CA ALA A 103 -3.98 -6.06 -11.78
C ALA A 103 -4.09 -7.28 -10.86
N PRO A 104 -4.93 -7.29 -9.80
CA PRO A 104 -5.14 -8.50 -9.00
C PRO A 104 -5.62 -9.70 -9.81
N ALA A 105 -6.56 -9.53 -10.74
CA ALA A 105 -7.04 -10.64 -11.58
C ALA A 105 -6.03 -11.07 -12.67
N SER A 106 -5.04 -10.23 -12.98
CA SER A 106 -3.98 -10.51 -13.95
C SER A 106 -2.80 -11.27 -13.34
N LEU A 107 -2.75 -11.46 -12.01
CA LEU A 107 -1.69 -12.24 -11.38
C LEU A 107 -1.79 -13.71 -11.79
N ASN A 108 -0.80 -14.17 -12.55
CA ASN A 108 -0.78 -15.53 -13.08
C ASN A 108 -0.46 -16.58 -11.99
N LYS A 109 -0.56 -17.87 -12.33
CA LYS A 109 -0.28 -18.99 -11.41
C LYS A 109 1.15 -18.97 -10.86
N THR A 110 2.13 -18.56 -11.67
CA THR A 110 3.53 -18.44 -11.27
C THR A 110 3.69 -17.38 -10.17
N ILE A 111 3.09 -16.21 -10.35
CA ILE A 111 3.09 -15.15 -9.33
C ILE A 111 2.43 -15.64 -8.03
N LEU A 112 1.25 -16.26 -8.13
CA LEU A 112 0.54 -16.78 -6.96
C LEU A 112 1.32 -17.90 -6.24
N ALA A 113 2.04 -18.74 -6.99
CA ALA A 113 2.93 -19.77 -6.43
C ALA A 113 4.13 -19.15 -5.71
N SER A 114 4.76 -18.12 -6.28
CA SER A 114 5.85 -17.38 -5.64
C SER A 114 5.38 -16.70 -4.34
N LEU A 115 4.21 -16.05 -4.36
CA LEU A 115 3.61 -15.47 -3.16
C LEU A 115 3.32 -16.54 -2.10
N SER A 116 2.77 -17.68 -2.52
CA SER A 116 2.49 -18.81 -1.62
C SER A 116 3.76 -19.32 -0.93
N LYS A 117 4.85 -19.48 -1.69
CA LYS A 117 6.16 -19.87 -1.16
C LYS A 117 6.72 -18.82 -0.19
N GLN A 118 6.72 -17.55 -0.58
CA GLN A 118 7.30 -16.48 0.24
C GLN A 118 6.53 -16.24 1.54
N LEU A 119 5.20 -16.34 1.50
CA LEU A 119 4.34 -16.14 2.67
C LEU A 119 4.15 -17.41 3.50
N SER A 120 4.59 -18.57 3.02
CA SER A 120 4.29 -19.87 3.62
C SER A 120 2.77 -20.08 3.84
N LEU A 121 1.96 -19.63 2.86
CA LEU A 121 0.49 -19.71 2.85
C LEU A 121 0.01 -20.47 1.62
N LYS A 122 -1.13 -21.18 1.71
CA LYS A 122 -1.77 -21.76 0.52
C LYS A 122 -2.34 -20.65 -0.38
N PRO A 123 -2.35 -20.78 -1.72
CA PRO A 123 -2.85 -19.72 -2.61
C PRO A 123 -4.27 -19.22 -2.27
N LYS A 124 -5.17 -20.10 -1.82
CA LYS A 124 -6.53 -19.75 -1.41
C LYS A 124 -6.60 -18.88 -0.13
N GLN A 125 -5.54 -18.87 0.68
CA GLN A 125 -5.44 -18.07 1.90
C GLN A 125 -4.86 -16.67 1.63
N ILE A 126 -4.28 -16.46 0.44
CA ILE A 126 -3.66 -15.19 0.07
C ILE A 126 -4.78 -14.23 -0.36
N THR A 127 -4.96 -13.15 0.40
CA THR A 127 -5.88 -12.08 0.04
C THR A 127 -5.10 -10.90 -0.53
N ILE A 128 -5.19 -10.69 -1.84
CA ILE A 128 -4.56 -9.54 -2.52
C ILE A 128 -5.39 -8.29 -2.25
N VAL A 129 -4.81 -7.33 -1.53
CA VAL A 129 -5.41 -6.00 -1.30
C VAL A 129 -5.31 -5.19 -2.58
N ALA A 130 -4.10 -5.04 -3.11
CA ALA A 130 -3.83 -4.31 -4.36
C ALA A 130 -2.67 -4.96 -5.11
N ALA A 131 -2.65 -4.78 -6.42
CA ALA A 131 -1.51 -5.13 -7.26
C ALA A 131 -1.28 -3.99 -8.25
N GLN A 132 -0.02 -3.71 -8.52
CA GLN A 132 0.40 -2.65 -9.41
C GLN A 132 1.37 -3.25 -10.42
N LEU A 133 1.09 -3.05 -11.70
CA LEU A 133 2.08 -3.28 -12.75
C LEU A 133 3.11 -2.16 -12.69
N THR A 134 4.37 -2.55 -12.53
CA THR A 134 5.49 -1.64 -12.33
C THR A 134 6.45 -1.79 -13.50
N LYS A 135 7.00 -0.66 -13.95
CA LYS A 135 8.19 -0.62 -14.78
C LYS A 135 9.32 -0.33 -13.79
N GLY A 136 9.89 -1.40 -13.25
CA GLY A 136 10.91 -1.33 -12.22
C GLY A 136 12.10 -0.48 -12.66
N LEU A 137 12.69 0.22 -11.71
CA LEU A 137 13.96 0.91 -11.92
C LEU A 137 15.06 -0.15 -12.06
N PRO A 138 15.83 -0.14 -13.15
CA PRO A 138 17.08 -0.88 -13.13
C PRO A 138 18.01 -0.31 -12.04
N PRO A 139 18.86 -1.13 -11.39
CA PRO A 139 20.01 -0.66 -10.62
C PRO A 139 20.85 0.26 -11.50
N CYS A 140 20.68 1.57 -11.37
CA CYS A 140 21.55 2.53 -12.01
C CYS A 140 22.20 3.37 -10.93
N PRO A 141 23.53 3.24 -10.74
CA PRO A 141 24.28 4.13 -9.87
C PRO A 141 24.07 5.57 -10.31
N ILE A 142 24.02 6.50 -9.36
CA ILE A 142 23.70 7.92 -9.55
C ILE A 142 24.59 8.63 -10.61
N ASN A 143 25.71 8.02 -11.03
CA ASN A 143 26.67 8.62 -11.95
C ASN A 143 26.95 7.81 -13.24
N ALA A 144 26.12 6.82 -13.58
CA ALA A 144 26.28 6.06 -14.82
C ALA A 144 25.25 6.51 -15.87
N ALA A 145 25.71 6.78 -17.10
CA ALA A 145 24.84 6.97 -18.27
C ALA A 145 24.13 5.65 -18.60
N CYS A 146 23.07 5.36 -17.86
CA CYS A 146 22.49 4.04 -17.76
C CYS A 146 21.38 3.88 -18.81
N LYS A 147 21.69 3.26 -19.95
CA LYS A 147 20.71 2.86 -20.98
C LYS A 147 20.06 1.52 -20.62
N VAL A 148 19.58 1.36 -19.38
CA VAL A 148 19.02 0.06 -18.95
C VAL A 148 17.52 0.09 -19.15
N LYS A 149 17.00 -0.94 -19.83
CA LYS A 149 15.57 -1.09 -20.09
C LYS A 149 14.85 -1.37 -18.76
N PRO A 150 13.75 -0.66 -18.43
CA PRO A 150 12.95 -0.95 -17.24
C PRO A 150 12.49 -2.41 -17.23
N ILE A 151 12.54 -3.05 -16.06
CA ILE A 151 12.08 -4.43 -15.90
C ILE A 151 10.61 -4.40 -15.49
N LEU A 152 9.73 -5.02 -16.27
CA LEU A 152 8.33 -5.17 -15.90
C LEU A 152 8.19 -6.13 -14.72
N GLY A 153 7.36 -5.75 -13.76
CA GLY A 153 7.06 -6.58 -12.60
C GLY A 153 5.81 -6.15 -11.86
N TRP A 154 5.44 -6.93 -10.87
CA TRP A 154 4.32 -6.71 -9.98
C TRP A 154 4.79 -6.21 -8.63
N ARG A 155 4.14 -5.16 -8.15
CA ARG A 155 4.15 -4.77 -6.74
C ARG A 155 2.82 -5.15 -6.13
N ILE A 156 2.84 -6.01 -5.13
CA ILE A 156 1.66 -6.72 -4.66
C ILE A 156 1.50 -6.47 -3.16
N LEU A 157 0.40 -5.82 -2.78
CA LEU A 157 0.01 -5.65 -1.39
C LEU A 157 -0.91 -6.80 -0.98
N VAL A 158 -0.44 -7.62 -0.05
CA VAL A 158 -1.19 -8.74 0.52
C VAL A 158 -1.73 -8.35 1.88
N LYS A 159 -2.93 -8.81 2.20
CA LYS A 159 -3.56 -8.56 3.51
C LYS A 159 -2.66 -9.12 4.62
N ASN A 160 -2.54 -8.38 5.73
CA ASN A 160 -1.69 -8.72 6.88
C ASN A 160 -0.19 -8.78 6.57
N GLN A 161 0.26 -8.17 5.47
CA GLN A 161 1.68 -7.94 5.22
C GLN A 161 2.00 -6.47 5.44
N GLU A 162 3.10 -6.20 6.13
CA GLU A 162 3.56 -4.84 6.39
C GLU A 162 4.13 -4.17 5.13
N LYS A 163 4.70 -4.95 4.22
CA LYS A 163 5.39 -4.46 3.01
C LYS A 163 4.85 -5.16 1.77
N PRO A 164 4.76 -4.44 0.63
CA PRO A 164 4.39 -5.06 -0.62
C PRO A 164 5.51 -5.96 -1.13
N ILE A 165 5.13 -7.04 -1.82
CA ILE A 165 6.03 -7.99 -2.44
C ILE A 165 6.29 -7.56 -3.88
N PHE A 166 7.55 -7.63 -4.31
CA PHE A 166 8.00 -7.24 -5.65
C PHE A 166 8.47 -8.46 -6.42
N LEU A 167 7.75 -8.78 -7.49
CA LEU A 167 8.04 -9.95 -8.33
C LEU A 167 8.14 -9.53 -9.80
N GLY A 168 9.04 -10.13 -10.56
CA GLY A 168 9.03 -10.02 -12.01
C GLY A 168 7.82 -10.75 -12.59
N LEU A 169 7.56 -10.56 -13.89
CA LEU A 169 6.53 -11.33 -14.60
C LEU A 169 6.79 -12.86 -14.54
N ASN A 170 8.05 -13.26 -14.38
CA ASN A 170 8.47 -14.64 -14.17
C ASN A 170 8.29 -15.15 -12.72
N GLY A 171 7.74 -14.33 -11.81
CA GLY A 171 7.57 -14.66 -10.40
C GLY A 171 8.84 -14.65 -9.56
N GLN A 172 9.98 -14.22 -10.09
CA GLN A 172 11.21 -14.07 -9.32
C GLN A 172 11.20 -12.75 -8.53
N PRO A 173 11.74 -12.70 -7.30
CA PRO A 173 11.89 -11.46 -6.56
C PRO A 173 12.65 -10.40 -7.36
N LEU A 174 12.11 -9.18 -7.39
CA LEU A 174 12.83 -8.01 -7.90
C LEU A 174 13.44 -7.24 -6.73
N ASN A 175 14.65 -6.72 -6.92
CA ASN A 175 15.26 -5.80 -5.98
C ASN A 175 15.27 -4.37 -6.55
N TYR A 176 15.53 -3.40 -5.67
CA TYR A 176 15.71 -1.98 -6.04
C TYR A 176 17.11 -1.66 -6.54
N GLY A 177 17.84 -2.67 -6.99
CA GLY A 177 19.21 -2.53 -7.41
C GLY A 177 20.23 -2.44 -6.27
N ASN A 178 21.42 -1.94 -6.60
CA ASN A 178 22.51 -1.76 -5.67
C ASN A 178 22.34 -0.45 -4.89
N LEU A 179 21.78 -0.54 -3.68
CA LEU A 179 21.63 0.61 -2.78
C LEU A 179 22.87 0.84 -1.90
N ILE A 180 23.88 -0.04 -1.97
CA ILE A 180 25.06 0.03 -1.11
C ILE A 180 25.85 1.33 -1.34
N SER A 181 25.82 1.88 -2.56
CA SER A 181 26.48 3.15 -2.86
C SER A 181 25.91 4.36 -2.12
N PHE A 182 24.72 4.23 -1.52
CA PHE A 182 24.09 5.29 -0.72
C PHE A 182 24.46 5.21 0.76
N LEU A 183 25.08 4.11 1.20
CA LEU A 183 25.55 3.96 2.57
C LEU A 183 26.93 4.64 2.72
N PRO A 184 27.17 5.36 3.83
CA PRO A 184 28.49 5.93 4.12
C PRO A 184 29.55 4.83 4.25
N ARG A 185 30.78 5.07 3.78
CA ARG A 185 31.87 4.08 3.91
C ARG A 185 32.27 3.78 5.36
N ASN A 186 31.99 4.69 6.29
CA ASN A 186 32.40 4.61 7.69
C ASN A 186 31.25 4.17 8.61
N VAL A 187 30.47 3.15 8.23
CA VAL A 187 29.44 2.54 9.10
C VAL A 187 30.04 1.62 10.18
N ASN A 188 31.15 2.03 10.80
CA ASN A 188 31.90 1.23 11.78
C ASN A 188 31.08 0.79 13.02
N THR A 189 29.82 1.23 13.13
CA THR A 189 28.93 0.93 14.24
C THR A 189 27.79 -0.02 13.86
N MET A 190 27.19 0.04 12.68
CA MET A 190 26.00 -0.73 12.28
C MET A 190 26.31 -1.65 11.09
N SER A 191 25.74 -2.87 11.07
CA SER A 191 25.99 -3.81 9.96
C SER A 191 25.50 -3.26 8.61
N TRP A 192 26.29 -3.50 7.56
CA TRP A 192 25.96 -3.11 6.18
C TRP A 192 24.62 -3.69 5.71
N ASP A 193 24.33 -4.94 6.07
CA ASP A 193 23.06 -5.60 5.75
C ASP A 193 21.86 -4.82 6.31
N MET A 194 21.96 -4.35 7.56
CA MET A 194 20.87 -3.60 8.18
C MET A 194 20.68 -2.23 7.54
N GLY A 195 21.77 -1.53 7.23
CA GLY A 195 21.70 -0.27 6.46
C GLY A 195 21.04 -0.48 5.10
N LEU A 196 21.35 -1.60 4.43
CA LEU A 196 20.74 -1.96 3.16
C LEU A 196 19.23 -2.26 3.32
N LYS A 197 18.81 -2.98 4.36
CA LYS A 197 17.39 -3.22 4.67
C LYS A 197 16.62 -1.91 4.90
N VAL A 198 17.21 -0.93 5.58
CA VAL A 198 16.61 0.41 5.76
C VAL A 198 16.44 1.11 4.42
N LEU A 199 17.48 1.16 3.59
CA LEU A 199 17.40 1.79 2.27
C LEU A 199 16.37 1.09 1.36
N GLN A 200 16.29 -0.23 1.40
CA GLN A 200 15.27 -0.99 0.68
C GLN A 200 13.86 -0.61 1.16
N ASP A 201 13.64 -0.44 2.45
CA ASP A 201 12.36 0.04 2.99
C ASP A 201 12.03 1.43 2.44
N VAL A 202 12.94 2.40 2.54
CA VAL A 202 12.74 3.78 2.07
C VAL A 202 12.42 3.82 0.57
N VAL A 203 13.21 3.14 -0.27
CA VAL A 203 12.95 3.10 -1.72
C VAL A 203 11.63 2.41 -2.02
N SER A 204 11.29 1.35 -1.26
CA SER A 204 10.02 0.66 -1.45
C SER A 204 8.80 1.52 -1.17
N ARG A 205 8.91 2.50 -0.27
CA ARG A 205 7.85 3.44 0.05
C ARG A 205 7.58 4.39 -1.11
N HIS A 206 8.65 4.96 -1.67
CA HIS A 206 8.55 5.89 -2.80
C HIS A 206 8.27 5.19 -4.14
N HIS A 207 8.55 3.88 -4.23
CA HIS A 207 8.50 3.09 -5.46
C HIS A 207 9.45 3.59 -6.57
N ILE A 208 10.29 4.57 -6.26
CA ILE A 208 11.31 5.14 -7.13
C ILE A 208 12.55 5.48 -6.30
N LEU A 209 13.72 5.47 -6.94
CA LEU A 209 14.93 6.09 -6.43
C LEU A 209 14.78 7.59 -6.61
N THR A 210 14.60 8.31 -5.51
CA THR A 210 14.53 9.77 -5.54
C THR A 210 15.92 10.35 -5.77
N ALA A 211 16.02 11.45 -6.51
CA ALA A 211 17.29 12.10 -6.82
C ALA A 211 18.12 12.50 -5.58
N ASN A 212 17.44 12.72 -4.44
CA ASN A 212 18.05 13.10 -3.17
C ASN A 212 18.03 11.97 -2.12
N LEU A 213 17.90 10.70 -2.54
CA LEU A 213 18.05 9.58 -1.61
C LEU A 213 19.44 9.69 -0.96
N LYS A 214 19.48 9.86 0.36
CA LYS A 214 20.72 10.06 1.11
C LYS A 214 20.57 9.58 2.54
N VAL A 215 21.57 8.85 3.02
CA VAL A 215 21.75 8.61 4.46
C VAL A 215 22.31 9.88 5.09
N GLU A 216 21.51 10.51 5.93
CA GLU A 216 21.90 11.75 6.61
C GLU A 216 22.84 11.45 7.77
N SER A 217 22.48 10.47 8.61
CA SER A 217 23.27 10.07 9.77
C SER A 217 23.05 8.61 10.13
N ILE A 218 24.10 7.98 10.66
CA ILE A 218 24.02 6.70 11.38
C ILE A 218 24.81 6.91 12.67
N LYS A 219 24.13 6.81 13.82
CA LYS A 219 24.77 6.94 15.13
C LYS A 219 24.37 5.80 16.05
N SER A 220 25.31 5.33 16.87
CA SER A 220 24.96 4.48 18.00
C SER A 220 24.14 5.30 19.00
N THR A 221 23.15 4.68 19.61
CA THR A 221 22.30 5.32 20.61
C THR A 221 21.93 4.34 21.70
N LYS A 222 21.55 4.91 22.85
CA LYS A 222 20.97 4.23 23.99
C LYS A 222 19.66 4.89 24.33
N TRP A 223 18.66 4.12 24.72
CA TRP A 223 17.40 4.66 25.17
C TRP A 223 16.75 3.80 26.24
N ASN A 224 15.94 4.44 27.07
CA ASN A 224 15.10 3.78 28.05
C ASN A 224 13.75 4.49 28.07
N TRP A 225 12.71 3.77 27.65
CA TRP A 225 11.36 4.32 27.54
C TRP A 225 10.75 4.71 28.89
N CYS A 226 11.15 4.06 29.99
CA CYS A 226 10.55 4.27 31.31
C CYS A 226 11.14 5.49 32.00
N ARG A 227 12.46 5.66 31.86
CA ARG A 227 13.18 6.84 32.37
C ARG A 227 13.05 8.05 31.46
N SER A 228 12.39 7.91 30.30
CA SER A 228 12.32 8.94 29.26
C SER A 228 13.72 9.50 28.91
N SER A 229 14.72 8.62 28.89
CA SER A 229 16.12 9.01 28.75
C SER A 229 16.73 8.44 27.47
N GLY A 230 17.59 9.24 26.84
CA GLY A 230 18.31 8.87 25.62
C GLY A 230 17.56 9.21 24.32
N GLU A 231 18.24 9.07 23.20
CA GLU A 231 17.69 9.33 21.87
C GLU A 231 17.12 8.02 21.30
N GLY A 232 15.90 7.68 21.71
CA GLY A 232 15.21 6.44 21.32
C GLY A 232 14.03 6.65 20.37
N PRO A 233 13.42 5.55 19.88
CA PRO A 233 12.16 5.63 19.16
C PRO A 233 11.06 6.19 20.06
N THR A 234 10.03 6.70 19.42
CA THR A 234 8.76 7.07 20.04
C THR A 234 8.31 5.96 20.95
N ARG A 235 7.97 6.33 22.18
CA ARG A 235 7.62 5.40 23.24
C ARG A 235 6.44 4.53 22.80
N PRO A 236 6.57 3.18 22.80
CA PRO A 236 5.44 2.32 22.54
C PRO A 236 4.44 2.43 23.69
N GLU A 237 3.17 2.18 23.38
CA GLU A 237 2.17 1.97 24.41
C GLU A 237 2.43 0.65 25.12
N MET A 238 2.97 0.74 26.31
CA MET A 238 3.09 -0.36 27.24
C MET A 238 2.47 0.09 28.55
N GLY A 239 1.78 -0.83 29.24
CA GLY A 239 1.38 -0.64 30.63
C GLY A 239 2.61 -0.59 31.52
N ILE A 240 2.91 -1.69 32.23
CA ILE A 240 4.18 -1.82 32.95
C ILE A 240 5.34 -1.66 31.96
N CYS A 241 6.05 -0.54 32.09
CA CYS A 241 7.22 -0.24 31.29
C CYS A 241 8.43 -0.97 31.89
N PRO A 242 9.09 -1.90 31.17
CA PRO A 242 10.27 -2.57 31.67
C PRO A 242 11.44 -1.58 31.67
N ASP A 243 11.97 -1.25 32.86
CA ASP A 243 13.12 -0.34 33.06
C ASP A 243 14.42 -0.98 32.54
N VAL A 244 14.52 -1.06 31.22
CA VAL A 244 15.59 -1.74 30.49
C VAL A 244 16.25 -0.73 29.56
N GLU A 245 17.55 -0.52 29.76
CA GLU A 245 18.36 0.23 28.80
C GLU A 245 18.50 -0.57 27.51
N GLN A 246 18.02 0.00 26.42
CA GLN A 246 18.19 -0.51 25.07
C GLN A 246 19.42 0.13 24.43
N THR A 247 20.12 -0.65 23.61
CA THR A 247 21.27 -0.20 22.82
C THR A 247 21.01 -0.50 21.35
N GLY A 248 21.48 0.37 20.47
CA GLY A 248 21.26 0.20 19.04
C GLY A 248 21.77 1.35 18.21
N TRP A 249 21.11 1.58 17.07
CA TRP A 249 21.45 2.64 16.14
C TRP A 249 20.24 3.46 15.77
N GLN A 250 20.45 4.77 15.61
CA GLN A 250 19.56 5.64 14.88
C GLN A 250 20.11 5.85 13.47
N MET A 251 19.31 5.56 12.46
CA MET A 251 19.61 5.87 11.06
C MET A 251 18.58 6.86 10.52
N ILE A 252 19.04 8.00 10.01
CA ILE A 252 18.20 9.01 9.38
C ILE A 252 18.42 8.98 7.87
N VAL A 253 17.34 8.83 7.10
CA VAL A 253 17.38 8.76 5.64
C VAL A 253 16.46 9.81 5.03
N ASN A 254 17.00 10.61 4.12
CA ASN A 254 16.24 11.55 3.31
C ASN A 254 15.90 10.92 1.96
N SER A 255 14.65 11.08 1.52
CA SER A 255 14.16 10.60 0.23
C SER A 255 12.96 11.44 -0.22
N GLY A 256 13.10 12.15 -1.33
CA GLY A 256 12.12 13.16 -1.76
C GLY A 256 11.95 14.25 -0.71
N ALA A 257 10.70 14.59 -0.37
CA ALA A 257 10.40 15.57 0.69
C ALA A 257 10.37 14.93 2.10
N ASN A 258 10.65 13.63 2.23
CA ASN A 258 10.51 12.90 3.48
C ASN A 258 11.86 12.63 4.15
N ARG A 259 11.83 12.66 5.49
CA ARG A 259 12.94 12.32 6.38
C ARG A 259 12.48 11.19 7.29
N TYR A 260 13.13 10.05 7.18
CA TYR A 260 12.77 8.84 7.90
C TYR A 260 13.76 8.56 9.03
N TYR A 261 13.24 8.31 10.22
CA TYR A 261 14.01 7.95 11.40
C TYR A 261 13.84 6.47 11.65
N TYR A 262 14.93 5.71 11.69
CA TYR A 262 14.92 4.30 12.03
C TYR A 262 15.67 4.07 13.32
N TYR A 263 15.11 3.25 14.20
CA TYR A 263 15.77 2.78 15.41
C TYR A 263 15.92 1.27 15.33
N ILE A 264 17.15 0.80 15.41
CA ILE A 264 17.51 -0.60 15.22
C ILE A 264 18.18 -1.07 16.50
N PRO A 265 17.56 -1.97 17.28
CA PRO A 265 18.20 -2.51 18.48
C PRO A 265 19.36 -3.45 18.10
N THR A 266 20.36 -3.59 18.97
CA THR A 266 21.46 -4.54 18.80
C THR A 266 20.98 -5.99 18.60
N THR A 267 19.87 -6.35 19.23
CA THR A 267 19.21 -7.66 19.11
C THR A 267 18.63 -7.93 17.72
N ALA A 268 18.45 -6.91 16.88
CA ALA A 268 17.95 -7.06 15.51
C ALA A 268 19.01 -7.59 14.53
N ILE A 269 20.30 -7.45 14.84
CA ILE A 269 21.38 -7.88 13.94
C ILE A 269 21.35 -9.39 13.65
N PRO A 270 21.28 -10.29 14.66
CA PRO A 270 21.24 -11.72 14.39
C PRO A 270 19.91 -12.20 13.81
N ASP A 271 18.83 -11.42 13.91
CA ASP A 271 17.52 -11.82 13.40
C ASP A 271 17.39 -11.50 11.91
N GLN A 272 17.54 -12.54 11.09
CA GLN A 272 17.35 -12.43 9.64
C GLN A 272 15.93 -11.98 9.26
N ARG A 273 14.93 -12.23 10.10
CA ARG A 273 13.53 -11.86 9.88
C ARG A 273 13.23 -10.43 10.32
N PHE A 274 14.14 -9.76 11.03
CA PHE A 274 13.97 -8.38 11.40
C PHE A 274 13.84 -7.50 10.15
N SER A 275 12.76 -6.72 10.12
CA SER A 275 12.45 -5.76 9.07
C SER A 275 12.37 -4.37 9.68
N PRO A 276 13.30 -3.46 9.37
CA PRO A 276 13.26 -2.12 9.94
C PRO A 276 12.02 -1.38 9.42
N LEU A 277 11.37 -0.66 10.33
CA LEU A 277 10.28 0.27 10.06
C LEU A 277 10.68 1.65 10.58
N PRO A 278 10.28 2.74 9.89
CA PRO A 278 10.56 4.07 10.38
C PRO A 278 9.70 4.35 11.62
N ASP A 279 10.26 5.08 12.56
CA ASP A 279 9.55 5.68 13.67
C ASP A 279 8.50 6.65 13.12
N GLY A 280 7.23 6.31 13.28
CA GLY A 280 6.18 7.04 12.59
C GLY A 280 6.01 8.46 13.09
N VAL A 281 6.07 8.71 14.40
CA VAL A 281 5.86 10.06 14.94
C VAL A 281 7.01 10.99 14.54
N GLN A 282 8.25 10.52 14.58
CA GLN A 282 9.40 11.33 14.17
C GLN A 282 9.52 11.48 12.65
N SER A 283 9.03 10.51 11.88
CA SER A 283 9.09 10.54 10.42
C SER A 283 7.86 11.19 9.76
N LEU A 284 6.80 11.51 10.53
CA LEU A 284 5.60 12.15 10.00
C LEU A 284 5.89 13.63 9.69
N PRO A 285 5.67 14.10 8.45
CA PRO A 285 5.76 15.52 8.13
C PRO A 285 4.89 16.38 9.05
N THR A 286 5.44 17.48 9.55
CA THR A 286 4.76 18.39 10.48
C THR A 286 3.48 18.99 9.90
N SER A 287 3.44 19.21 8.58
CA SER A 287 2.24 19.65 7.86
C SER A 287 1.10 18.63 7.93
N ILE A 288 1.41 17.33 7.82
CA ILE A 288 0.43 16.24 7.98
C ILE A 288 -0.05 16.19 9.42
N ALA A 289 0.88 16.25 10.38
CA ALA A 289 0.55 16.24 11.80
C ALA A 289 -0.41 17.39 12.17
N ALA A 290 -0.11 18.61 11.70
CA ALA A 290 -0.95 19.79 11.92
C ALA A 290 -2.34 19.65 11.27
N ALA A 291 -2.41 19.16 10.03
CA ALA A 291 -3.67 18.92 9.33
C ALA A 291 -4.57 17.92 10.07
N ILE A 292 -3.99 16.81 10.55
CA ILE A 292 -4.71 15.79 11.32
C ILE A 292 -5.21 16.36 12.65
N LYS A 293 -4.34 17.05 13.41
CA LYS A 293 -4.72 17.68 14.68
C LYS A 293 -5.87 18.67 14.48
N LYS A 294 -5.83 19.46 13.40
CA LYS A 294 -6.89 20.42 13.05
C LYS A 294 -8.23 19.75 12.75
N ASP A 295 -8.22 18.67 11.98
CA ASP A 295 -9.46 17.93 11.69
C ASP A 295 -10.00 17.23 12.94
N ALA A 296 -9.15 16.57 13.72
CA ALA A 296 -9.54 15.91 14.97
C ALA A 296 -10.09 16.91 16.01
N ALA A 297 -9.46 18.07 16.18
CA ALA A 297 -9.93 19.13 17.09
C ALA A 297 -11.32 19.64 16.68
N LYS A 298 -11.53 19.84 15.38
CA LYS A 298 -12.84 20.20 14.83
C LYS A 298 -13.89 19.13 15.12
N ARG A 299 -13.56 17.85 14.99
CA ARG A 299 -14.48 16.73 15.26
C ARG A 299 -14.81 16.60 16.75
N ALA A 300 -13.85 16.84 17.63
CA ALA A 300 -14.07 16.78 19.07
C ALA A 300 -14.64 18.07 19.67
N GLN A 301 -14.69 19.17 18.91
CA GLN A 301 -15.07 20.49 19.40
C GLN A 301 -14.18 20.97 20.56
N VAL A 302 -12.88 20.75 20.41
CA VAL A 302 -11.83 21.09 21.39
C VAL A 302 -10.76 21.97 20.74
N SER A 303 -9.88 22.55 21.55
CA SER A 303 -8.72 23.29 21.04
C SER A 303 -7.63 22.34 20.51
N LEU A 304 -6.75 22.86 19.65
CA LEU A 304 -5.69 22.06 19.00
C LEU A 304 -4.72 21.41 19.99
N ASP A 305 -4.43 22.09 21.10
CA ASP A 305 -3.56 21.62 22.19
C ASP A 305 -4.17 20.48 22.99
N GLN A 306 -5.49 20.29 22.90
CA GLN A 306 -6.20 19.13 23.48
C GLN A 306 -6.14 17.89 22.59
N ILE A 307 -5.53 17.98 21.39
CA ILE A 307 -5.33 16.84 20.49
C ILE A 307 -3.86 16.43 20.43
N ASN A 308 -3.63 15.16 20.74
CA ASN A 308 -2.34 14.52 20.61
C ASN A 308 -2.36 13.47 19.50
N LEU A 309 -1.25 13.39 18.76
CA LEU A 309 -1.00 12.24 17.91
C LEU A 309 -0.46 11.14 18.80
N HIS A 310 -1.11 10.01 18.74
CA HIS A 310 -0.90 8.93 19.69
C HIS A 310 -0.09 7.80 19.08
N GLN A 311 -0.63 7.18 18.03
CA GLN A 311 0.07 6.17 17.24
C GLN A 311 0.25 6.70 15.82
N VAL A 312 1.46 6.57 15.29
CA VAL A 312 1.73 6.79 13.87
C VAL A 312 2.43 5.56 13.34
N GLU A 313 1.74 4.81 12.50
CA GLU A 313 2.24 3.58 11.90
C GLU A 313 2.57 3.82 10.42
N PRO A 314 3.80 3.58 9.97
CA PRO A 314 4.09 3.49 8.55
C PRO A 314 3.31 2.32 7.93
N LYS A 315 2.50 2.58 6.90
CA LYS A 315 1.72 1.54 6.19
C LYS A 315 1.79 1.65 4.69
N PHE A 316 1.37 0.56 4.04
CA PHE A 316 1.03 0.55 2.63
C PHE A 316 -0.46 0.36 2.47
N PHE A 317 -1.00 1.07 1.50
CA PHE A 317 -2.41 1.08 1.16
C PHE A 317 -2.59 0.84 -0.33
N ASP A 318 -3.83 0.52 -0.71
CA ASP A 318 -4.28 0.68 -2.08
C ASP A 318 -4.38 2.18 -2.48
N ASN A 319 -4.76 2.49 -3.72
CA ASN A 319 -4.90 3.87 -4.21
C ASN A 319 -5.92 4.71 -3.42
N CYS A 320 -6.79 4.06 -2.64
CA CYS A 320 -7.85 4.68 -1.87
C CYS A 320 -7.57 4.68 -0.37
N LEU A 321 -6.31 4.51 0.01
CA LEU A 321 -5.86 4.48 1.40
C LEU A 321 -6.61 3.41 2.22
N ASN A 322 -7.03 2.30 1.59
CA ASN A 322 -7.86 1.24 2.19
C ASN A 322 -9.15 1.74 2.88
N ILE A 323 -9.66 2.92 2.50
CA ILE A 323 -10.91 3.47 3.04
C ILE A 323 -12.12 2.97 2.24
N ASP A 324 -11.91 2.70 0.96
CA ASP A 324 -12.97 2.32 0.04
C ASP A 324 -12.87 0.83 -0.30
N ASN A 325 -13.97 0.10 -0.17
CA ASN A 325 -14.04 -1.33 -0.53
C ASN A 325 -14.13 -1.55 -2.06
N GLN A 326 -13.90 -0.50 -2.83
CA GLN A 326 -14.07 -0.49 -4.27
C GLN A 326 -12.91 -1.15 -4.99
N LYS A 327 -13.27 -2.13 -5.81
CA LYS A 327 -12.33 -3.20 -6.17
C LYS A 327 -11.43 -2.84 -7.33
N LEU A 328 -11.83 -1.94 -8.22
CA LEU A 328 -11.12 -1.80 -9.47
C LEU A 328 -10.12 -0.64 -9.43
N HIS A 329 -10.58 0.61 -9.30
CA HIS A 329 -9.66 1.75 -9.26
C HIS A 329 -8.65 1.68 -8.10
N CYS A 330 -9.12 1.39 -6.88
CA CYS A 330 -8.27 1.40 -5.69
C CYS A 330 -7.15 0.35 -5.77
N ARG A 331 -7.46 -0.85 -6.29
CA ARG A 331 -6.57 -2.01 -6.22
C ARG A 331 -5.51 -2.08 -7.33
N GLN A 332 -5.42 -1.06 -8.21
CA GLN A 332 -4.41 -0.98 -9.28
C GLN A 332 -3.09 -0.34 -8.86
N PHE A 333 -3.05 0.27 -7.69
CA PHE A 333 -1.88 1.00 -7.22
C PHE A 333 -1.62 0.67 -5.76
N VAL A 334 -0.35 0.54 -5.41
CA VAL A 334 0.09 0.40 -4.03
C VAL A 334 0.79 1.71 -3.67
N GLN A 335 0.39 2.34 -2.57
CA GLN A 335 1.05 3.54 -2.08
C GLN A 335 1.48 3.36 -0.63
N ALA A 336 2.62 3.92 -0.27
CA ALA A 336 2.99 4.04 1.13
C ALA A 336 2.30 5.26 1.75
N GLY A 337 2.29 5.27 3.07
CA GLY A 337 1.68 6.34 3.85
C GLY A 337 1.77 6.08 5.34
N TRP A 338 0.88 6.74 6.06
CA TRP A 338 0.79 6.71 7.51
C TRP A 338 -0.63 6.36 7.94
N GLN A 339 -0.78 5.42 8.86
CA GLN A 339 -1.97 5.31 9.68
C GLN A 339 -1.72 6.10 10.96
N VAL A 340 -2.49 7.14 11.18
CA VAL A 340 -2.32 8.06 12.31
C VAL A 340 -3.54 7.98 13.21
N GLN A 341 -3.33 7.70 14.48
CA GLN A 341 -4.35 7.81 15.51
C GLN A 341 -4.15 9.13 16.25
N ALA A 342 -5.14 10.01 16.19
CA ALA A 342 -5.24 11.18 17.04
C ALA A 342 -6.18 10.89 18.21
N ILE A 343 -5.85 11.40 19.39
CA ILE A 343 -6.66 11.28 20.59
C ILE A 343 -6.86 12.65 21.24
N GLY A 344 -7.98 12.82 21.93
CA GLY A 344 -8.26 14.02 22.70
C GLY A 344 -9.77 14.25 22.89
N GLY A 345 -10.11 15.23 23.72
CA GLY A 345 -11.50 15.49 24.09
C GLY A 345 -12.14 14.40 24.97
N ASN A 346 -13.31 14.71 25.53
CA ASN A 346 -14.03 13.83 26.44
C ASN A 346 -15.02 12.94 25.68
N VAL A 347 -15.05 11.65 26.02
CA VAL A 347 -16.16 10.75 25.67
C VAL A 347 -17.19 10.85 26.79
N SER A 348 -18.49 10.91 26.45
CA SER A 348 -19.63 11.18 27.37
C SER A 348 -19.49 10.67 28.82
N SER A 349 -20.08 11.41 29.76
CA SER A 349 -19.89 11.38 31.23
C SER A 349 -20.21 10.07 31.97
N THR A 350 -20.57 8.99 31.27
CA THR A 350 -20.82 7.66 31.84
C THR A 350 -19.60 6.74 31.77
N ASN A 351 -18.48 7.20 31.21
CA ASN A 351 -17.27 6.41 31.03
C ASN A 351 -16.26 6.58 32.18
N PRO A 352 -15.40 5.57 32.42
CA PRO A 352 -14.35 5.65 33.43
C PRO A 352 -13.41 6.84 33.17
N THR A 353 -12.84 7.38 34.25
CA THR A 353 -11.83 8.46 34.20
C THR A 353 -10.64 8.06 33.31
N GLY A 354 -10.22 8.96 32.42
CA GLY A 354 -9.04 8.76 31.55
C GLY A 354 -9.35 8.30 30.12
N VAL A 355 -10.62 8.14 29.77
CA VAL A 355 -11.05 7.76 28.42
C VAL A 355 -11.11 8.98 27.48
N MET A 356 -10.46 8.89 26.33
CA MET A 356 -10.41 9.95 25.31
C MET A 356 -11.10 9.51 24.02
N ALA A 357 -11.62 10.47 23.24
CA ALA A 357 -12.06 10.16 21.88
C ALA A 357 -10.83 9.90 21.00
N SER A 358 -10.98 9.00 20.03
CA SER A 358 -9.92 8.67 19.08
C SER A 358 -10.41 8.74 17.63
N TRP A 359 -9.52 9.18 16.75
CA TRP A 359 -9.76 9.25 15.30
C TRP A 359 -8.58 8.64 14.57
N THR A 360 -8.84 7.66 13.74
CA THR A 360 -7.84 7.04 12.86
C THR A 360 -7.92 7.68 11.49
N TYR A 361 -6.77 8.06 10.96
CA TYR A 361 -6.57 8.63 9.64
C TYR A 361 -5.62 7.75 8.84
N HIS A 362 -5.88 7.62 7.55
CA HIS A 362 -4.90 7.12 6.59
C HIS A 362 -4.45 8.27 5.71
N VAL A 363 -3.14 8.39 5.51
CA VAL A 363 -2.55 9.49 4.76
C VAL A 363 -1.51 8.93 3.82
N ASN A 364 -1.43 9.44 2.58
CA ASN A 364 -0.34 9.05 1.68
C ASN A 364 1.00 9.71 2.08
N LEU A 365 2.11 9.27 1.48
CA LEU A 365 3.44 9.79 1.81
C LEU A 365 3.59 11.32 1.64
N THR A 366 2.90 11.93 0.67
CA THR A 366 3.04 13.34 0.34
C THR A 366 2.16 14.25 1.21
N GLY A 367 1.17 13.68 1.91
CA GLY A 367 0.25 14.44 2.74
C GLY A 367 -0.84 15.20 1.99
N ASN A 368 -0.95 15.01 0.67
CA ASN A 368 -1.99 15.65 -0.14
C ASN A 368 -3.31 14.86 -0.17
N ASP A 369 -3.31 13.62 0.33
CA ASP A 369 -4.53 12.82 0.53
C ASP A 369 -4.56 12.32 1.99
N ILE A 370 -5.40 12.96 2.81
CA ILE A 370 -5.64 12.64 4.22
C ILE A 370 -7.09 12.21 4.34
N ARG A 371 -7.32 10.96 4.75
CA ARG A 371 -8.67 10.40 4.90
C ARG A 371 -8.94 9.95 6.31
N PHE A 372 -10.08 10.38 6.83
CA PHE A 372 -10.64 9.83 8.05
C PHE A 372 -11.09 8.38 7.81
N ALA A 373 -10.60 7.47 8.64
CA ALA A 373 -10.89 6.04 8.53
C ALA A 373 -12.01 5.60 9.49
N LYS A 374 -11.87 5.95 10.77
CA LYS A 374 -12.85 5.61 11.81
C LYS A 374 -12.64 6.46 13.05
N SER A 375 -13.71 6.61 13.82
CA SER A 375 -13.64 7.11 15.19
C SER A 375 -13.75 5.95 16.17
N GLY A 376 -13.27 6.16 17.38
CA GLY A 376 -13.37 5.20 18.45
C GLY A 376 -13.13 5.86 19.79
N VAL A 377 -12.77 5.01 20.74
CA VAL A 377 -12.44 5.39 22.10
C VAL A 377 -11.01 4.92 22.36
N TYR A 378 -10.22 5.77 22.99
CA TYR A 378 -8.91 5.43 23.50
C TYR A 378 -8.99 5.29 25.03
N SER A 379 -8.54 4.15 25.52
CA SER A 379 -8.37 3.90 26.94
C SER A 379 -6.89 3.61 27.19
N PRO A 380 -6.20 4.38 28.03
CA PRO A 380 -4.81 4.12 28.35
C PRO A 380 -4.66 2.73 29.00
N VAL A 381 -3.61 2.00 28.62
CA VAL A 381 -3.27 0.73 29.24
C VAL A 381 -2.80 1.02 30.69
N PRO A 382 -3.32 0.30 31.71
CA PRO A 382 -2.92 0.48 33.10
C PRO A 382 -1.43 0.26 33.38
#